data_AF-A0A810L6W8-F1
#
_entry.id   AF-A0A810L6W8-F1
#
_cell.length_a   1.000
_cell.length_b   1.000
_cell.length_c   1.000
_cell.angle_alpha   90.00
_cell.angle_beta   90.00
_cell.angle_gamma   90.00
#
_symmetry.space_group_name_H-M   'P 1'
#
loop_
_entity.id
_entity.type
_entity.pdbx_description
1 polymer ?
#
loop_
_entity_poly.entity_id
_entity_poly.type
_entity_poly.pdbx_seq_one_letter_code
_entity_poly.pdbx_strand_id
1 'polypeptide(L)' 'MMTTSPDLRSVLSRVTDAVENLPCGAEHSCSAQLRRDLFALRERVRWAGRPSGDLLAEAEGLLGRISEYLAATGPAVR' A
#
# COMPACT_ATOMS: atom_id res chain seq x y z
N MET A 1 21.20 -19.29 0.38
CA MET A 1 20.60 -17.96 0.18
C MET A 1 19.17 -18.04 0.69
N MET A 2 18.89 -17.50 1.88
CA MET A 2 17.55 -17.51 2.45
C MET A 2 16.78 -16.32 1.86
N THR A 3 15.96 -16.55 0.84
CA THR A 3 14.93 -15.59 0.44
C THR A 3 13.82 -15.67 1.46
N THR A 4 13.88 -14.82 2.49
CA THR A 4 12.76 -14.54 3.37
C THR A 4 11.65 -13.94 2.52
N SER A 5 10.70 -14.77 2.08
CA SER A 5 9.49 -14.29 1.43
C SER A 5 8.81 -13.29 2.37
N PRO A 6 8.53 -12.06 1.93
CA PRO A 6 7.94 -11.07 2.79
C PRO A 6 6.55 -11.54 3.22
N ASP A 7 6.33 -11.65 4.54
CA ASP A 7 5.00 -11.95 5.08
C ASP A 7 4.01 -10.85 4.70
N LEU A 8 2.77 -11.24 4.33
CA LEU A 8 1.70 -10.31 3.97
C LEU A 8 1.49 -9.21 5.03
N ARG A 9 1.62 -9.57 6.31
CA ARG A 9 1.54 -8.61 7.42
C ARG A 9 2.63 -7.54 7.34
N SER A 10 3.86 -7.92 7.00
CA SER A 10 4.99 -7.01 6.84
C SER A 10 4.75 -6.05 5.67
N VAL A 11 4.29 -6.57 4.54
CA VAL A 11 3.95 -5.75 3.36
C VAL A 11 2.81 -4.78 3.67
N LEU A 12 1.73 -5.23 4.31
CA LEU A 12 0.62 -4.36 4.70
C LEU A 12 1.04 -3.25 5.67
N SER A 13 1.96 -3.54 6.58
CA SER A 13 2.53 -2.52 7.47
C SER A 13 3.27 -1.44 6.68
N ARG A 14 4.11 -1.84 5.72
CA ARG A 14 4.85 -0.92 4.84
C ARG A 14 3.92 -0.10 3.95
N VAL A 15 2.87 -0.71 3.41
CA VAL A 15 1.87 -0.01 2.60
C VAL A 15 1.13 1.02 3.45
N THR A 16 0.75 0.67 4.69
CA THR A 16 0.07 1.59 5.60
C THR A 16 0.94 2.81 5.90
N ASP A 17 2.21 2.60 6.26
CA ASP A 17 3.18 3.66 6.49
C ASP A 17 3.36 4.56 5.25
N ALA A 18 3.51 3.95 4.07
CA ALA A 18 3.63 4.69 2.82
C ALA A 18 2.38 5.53 2.50
N VAL A 19 1.20 5.03 2.83
CA VAL A 19 -0.07 5.78 2.69
C VAL A 19 -0.15 6.97 3.65
N GLU A 20 0.36 6.85 4.88
CA GLU A 20 0.41 7.97 5.83
C GLU A 20 1.31 9.11 5.34
N ASN A 21 2.31 8.78 4.52
CA ASN A 21 3.19 9.76 3.86
C ASN A 21 2.56 10.41 2.60
N LEU A 22 1.40 9.95 2.14
CA LEU A 22 0.74 10.55 0.98
C LEU A 22 0.23 11.97 1.30
N PRO A 23 0.43 12.96 0.41
CA PRO A 23 -0.10 14.30 0.59
C PRO A 23 -1.63 14.26 0.71
N CYS A 24 -2.16 15.07 1.63
CA CYS A 24 -3.61 15.24 1.78
C CYS A 24 -4.14 16.03 0.57
N GLY A 25 -4.52 15.30 -0.48
CA GLY A 25 -5.11 15.84 -1.70
C GLY A 25 -6.64 15.89 -1.61
N ALA A 26 -7.27 16.49 -2.62
CA ALA A 26 -8.71 16.45 -2.79
C ALA A 26 -9.24 15.00 -2.83
N GLU A 27 -10.52 14.78 -2.51
CA GLU A 27 -11.14 13.43 -2.48
C GLU A 27 -11.01 12.64 -3.79
N HIS A 28 -10.84 13.33 -4.92
CA HIS A 28 -10.68 12.73 -6.26
C HIS A 28 -9.23 12.66 -6.73
N SER A 29 -8.27 12.99 -5.86
CA SER A 29 -6.85 12.95 -6.18
C SER A 29 -6.32 11.52 -6.24
N CYS A 30 -5.20 11.35 -6.95
CA CYS A 30 -4.51 10.07 -7.03
C CYS A 30 -4.13 9.53 -5.62
N SER A 31 -3.74 10.40 -4.69
CA SER A 31 -3.47 10.00 -3.29
C SER A 31 -4.72 9.51 -2.55
N ALA A 32 -5.89 10.11 -2.79
CA ALA A 32 -7.16 9.62 -2.24
C ALA A 32 -7.55 8.26 -2.83
N GLN A 33 -7.29 8.03 -4.12
CA GLN A 33 -7.50 6.71 -4.73
C GLN A 33 -6.60 5.64 -4.10
N LEU A 34 -5.31 5.92 -3.91
CA LEU A 34 -4.37 4.98 -3.28
C LEU A 34 -4.78 4.63 -1.84
N ARG A 35 -5.33 5.59 -1.08
CA ARG A 35 -5.90 5.34 0.25
C ARG A 35 -7.11 4.40 0.21
N ARG A 36 -8.01 4.59 -0.77
CA ARG A 36 -9.18 3.71 -0.96
C ARG A 36 -8.75 2.29 -1.36
N ASP A 37 -7.76 2.16 -2.23
CA ASP A 37 -7.21 0.86 -2.63
C ASP A 37 -6.64 0.11 -1.41
N LEU A 38 -5.91 0.80 -0.53
CA LEU A 38 -5.43 0.20 0.74
C LEU A 38 -6.58 -0.25 1.63
N PHE A 39 -7.61 0.58 1.78
CA PHE A 39 -8.76 0.22 2.61
C PHE A 39 -9.45 -1.04 2.07
N ALA A 40 -9.72 -1.10 0.77
CA ALA A 40 -10.30 -2.26 0.12
C ALA A 40 -9.43 -3.52 0.27
N LEU A 41 -8.11 -3.39 0.15
CA LEU A 41 -7.18 -4.49 0.37
C LEU A 41 -7.23 -4.99 1.82
N ARG A 42 -7.26 -4.09 2.81
CA ARG A 42 -7.38 -4.46 4.23
C ARG A 42 -8.68 -5.19 4.54
N GLU A 43 -9.79 -4.74 3.95
CA GLU A 43 -11.06 -5.45 4.08
C GLU A 43 -10.97 -6.85 3.48
N ARG A 44 -10.43 -6.99 2.26
CA ARG A 44 -10.25 -8.31 1.63
C ARG A 44 -9.37 -9.24 2.45
N VAL A 45 -8.27 -8.74 3.02
CA VAL A 45 -7.41 -9.52 3.93
C VAL A 45 -8.17 -9.94 5.19
N ARG A 46 -8.97 -9.03 5.76
CA ARG A 46 -9.80 -9.31 6.94
C ARG A 46 -10.84 -10.40 6.65
N TRP A 47 -11.48 -10.36 5.49
CA TRP A 47 -12.51 -11.34 5.08
C TRP A 47 -11.92 -12.67 4.58
N ALA A 48 -10.71 -12.66 4.00
CA ALA A 48 -10.06 -13.87 3.49
C ALA A 48 -9.65 -14.85 4.59
N GLY A 49 -9.45 -14.38 5.83
CA GLY A 49 -9.11 -15.20 7.00
C GLY A 49 -7.72 -15.87 6.97
N ARG A 50 -7.06 -15.91 5.80
CA ARG A 50 -5.70 -16.44 5.60
C ARG A 50 -4.95 -15.56 4.59
N PRO A 51 -3.64 -15.34 4.77
CA PRO A 51 -2.82 -14.70 3.75
C PRO A 51 -2.78 -15.57 2.49
N SER A 52 -3.19 -15.00 1.34
CA SER A 52 -3.06 -15.64 0.02
C SER A 52 -1.95 -14.96 -0.78
N GLY A 53 -1.31 -15.70 -1.69
CA GLY A 53 -0.30 -15.16 -2.60
C GLY A 53 -0.82 -14.00 -3.46
N ASP A 54 -2.08 -14.06 -3.88
CA ASP A 54 -2.74 -12.96 -4.59
C ASP A 54 -2.81 -11.67 -3.76
N LEU A 55 -3.15 -11.78 -2.47
CA LEU A 55 -3.22 -10.63 -1.56
C LEU A 55 -1.83 -10.03 -1.33
N LEU A 56 -0.79 -10.87 -1.33
CA LEU A 56 0.60 -10.41 -1.25
C LEU A 56 1.00 -9.66 -2.51
N ALA A 57 0.73 -10.22 -3.68
CA ALA A 57 1.02 -9.57 -4.96
C ALA A 57 0.26 -8.24 -5.12
N GLU A 58 -1.01 -8.17 -4.71
CA GLU A 58 -1.78 -6.93 -4.69
C GLU A 58 -1.19 -5.89 -3.71
N ALA A 59 -0.76 -6.33 -2.53
CA ALA A 59 -0.12 -5.45 -1.54
C ALA A 59 1.21 -4.89 -2.05
N GLU A 60 2.04 -5.72 -2.67
CA GLU A 60 3.32 -5.31 -3.27
C GLU A 60 3.11 -4.37 -4.45
N GLY A 61 2.14 -4.65 -5.33
CA GLY A 61 1.78 -3.77 -6.44
C GLY A 61 1.25 -2.42 -5.97
N LEU A 62 0.47 -2.39 -4.88
CA LEU A 62 0.02 -1.14 -4.27
C LEU A 62 1.20 -0.36 -3.66
N LEU A 63 2.12 -1.04 -2.97
CA LEU A 63 3.33 -0.42 -2.42
C LEU A 63 4.19 0.22 -3.51
N GLY A 64 4.35 -0.45 -4.66
CA GLY A 64 5.06 0.08 -5.83
C GLY A 64 4.43 1.37 -6.32
N ARG A 65 3.11 1.36 -6.58
CA ARG A 65 2.36 2.55 -7.04
C ARG A 65 2.46 3.73 -6.08
N ILE A 66 2.37 3.49 -4.77
CA ILE A 66 2.53 4.56 -3.76
C ILE A 66 3.95 5.10 -3.77
N SER A 67 4.95 4.22 -3.86
CA SER A 67 6.36 4.62 -3.88
C SER A 67 6.70 5.43 -5.12
N GLU A 68 6.21 5.01 -6.29
CA GLU A 68 6.33 5.76 -7.55
C GLU A 68 5.64 7.12 -7.47
N TYR A 69 4.43 7.17 -6.90
CA TYR A 69 3.71 8.42 -6.69
C TYR A 69 4.50 9.37 -5.79
N LEU A 70 4.97 8.91 -4.63
CA LEU A 70 5.78 9.69 -3.70
C LEU A 70 7.08 10.19 -4.34
N ALA A 71 7.75 9.35 -5.13
CA ALA A 71 8.94 9.73 -5.87
C ALA A 71 8.64 10.81 -6.93
N ALA A 72 7.50 10.70 -7.62
CA ALA A 72 7.08 11.66 -8.64
C ALA A 72 6.58 12.99 -8.05
N THR A 73 5.96 12.97 -6.87
CA THR A 73 5.50 14.20 -6.19
C THR A 73 6.59 14.90 -5.38
N GLY A 74 7.78 14.29 -5.25
CA GLY A 74 8.86 14.78 -4.40
C GLY A 74 8.52 14.68 -2.90
N PRO A 75 9.49 14.92 -2.00
CA PRO A 75 9.19 15.03 -0.59
C PRO A 75 8.21 16.20 -0.42
N ALA A 76 7.02 15.91 0.14
CA ALA A 76 6.12 16.96 0.58
C ALA A 76 6.91 17.87 1.52
N VAL A 77 7.29 19.04 1.03
CA VAL A 77 8.02 20.05 1.79
C VAL A 77 7.15 20.37 3.02
N ARG A 78 7.71 20.06 4.20
CA ARG A 78 7.13 20.35 5.52
C ARG A 78 6.98 21.84 5.76
#